data_AF-A0A822DJG4-F1
#
_entry.id   AF-A0A822DJG4-F1
#
_cell.length_a   1.000
_cell.length_b   1.000
_cell.length_c   1.000
_cell.angle_alpha   90.00
_cell.angle_beta   90.00
_cell.angle_gamma   90.00
#
_symmetry.space_group_name_H-M   'P 1'
#
loop_
_entity.id
_entity.type
_entity.pdbx_description
1 polymer ?
#
loop_
_entity_poly.entity_id
_entity_poly.type
_entity_poly.pdbx_seq_one_letter_code
_entity_poly.pdbx_strand_id
1 'polypeptide(L)'
;MSRSRSPKYRQSRREHSPDDMIDQLNIRSRTCYSFAPSQRKDNGHEDNCECRRPQDEHSDKNQIGNSRWTMELNTREEINAEHGQLPNGAQFVRLALDTPKEKAEKILLHAWKLPEPSFIVSVVGGAKHFKMTDQLETNFINGLIDLVNKSDAWLVTNGYATGIVRLVGEAIHQFELSRFNENPITAIGICKWGCIMDVDKITLPMDEETQQITTHTLDVTPNNRLKQRRSGEWDLEMHHSHYLMLDDGTTRNYDTQHYRTHLVTHMAKINNEHDFFVPVVTIMVEGGLDSIENIYYDLRSNIPVIIIDGSGRAADFFTRWLLWTKDLDNDVENQDIVCQIEELDDEDDIKQCQDMRTNNTNPAVSPQLNVE
;
A
#
# COMPACT_ATOMS: atom_id res chain seq x y z
N MET A 1 -26.23 61.95 -26.68
CA MET A 1 -25.50 61.36 -25.53
C MET A 1 -25.86 59.88 -25.41
N SER A 2 -25.20 59.02 -26.19
CA SER A 2 -25.33 57.56 -26.11
C SER A 2 -24.12 57.03 -25.34
N ARG A 3 -24.34 56.55 -24.10
CA ARG A 3 -23.30 55.89 -23.31
C ARG A 3 -23.11 54.47 -23.84
N SER A 4 -22.01 54.22 -24.54
CA SER A 4 -21.55 52.86 -24.84
C SER A 4 -21.12 52.19 -23.53
N ARG A 5 -21.73 51.04 -23.21
CA ARG A 5 -21.27 50.16 -22.12
C ARG A 5 -20.15 49.29 -22.67
N SER A 6 -18.95 49.44 -22.12
CA SER A 6 -17.83 48.54 -22.36
C SER A 6 -18.20 47.12 -21.88
N PRO A 7 -17.87 46.05 -22.63
CA PRO A 7 -18.11 44.70 -22.16
C PRO A 7 -17.16 44.39 -20.99
N LYS A 8 -17.71 44.01 -19.84
CA LYS A 8 -16.92 43.47 -18.72
C LYS A 8 -16.32 42.15 -19.17
N TYR A 9 -15.01 42.13 -19.40
CA TYR A 9 -14.24 40.89 -19.56
C TYR A 9 -14.39 40.09 -18.27
N ARG A 10 -15.19 39.03 -18.32
CA ARG A 10 -15.31 38.04 -17.25
C ARG A 10 -14.00 37.25 -17.31
N GLN A 11 -13.04 37.57 -16.45
CA GLN A 11 -11.84 36.74 -16.27
C GLN A 11 -12.33 35.33 -15.93
N SER A 12 -12.18 34.39 -16.85
CA SER A 12 -12.32 32.98 -16.50
C SER A 12 -11.22 32.69 -15.48
N ARG A 13 -11.59 32.18 -14.31
CA ARG A 13 -10.61 31.50 -13.44
C ARG A 13 -10.00 30.40 -14.31
N ARG A 14 -8.69 30.46 -14.56
CA ARG A 14 -7.97 29.31 -15.08
C ARG A 14 -8.10 28.23 -14.02
N GLU A 15 -8.77 27.13 -14.33
CA GLU A 15 -8.69 25.93 -13.49
C GLU A 15 -7.23 25.47 -13.53
N HIS A 16 -6.64 25.29 -12.35
CA HIS A 16 -5.28 24.74 -12.24
C HIS A 16 -5.32 23.28 -12.71
N SER A 17 -4.27 22.83 -13.40
CA SER A 17 -4.14 21.41 -13.72
C SER A 17 -3.96 20.58 -12.44
N PRO A 18 -4.28 19.27 -12.45
CA PRO A 18 -3.99 18.39 -11.30
C PRO A 18 -2.53 18.49 -10.84
N ASP A 19 -1.59 18.55 -11.78
CA ASP A 19 -0.16 18.69 -11.51
C ASP A 19 0.17 20.02 -10.82
N ASP A 20 -0.35 21.15 -11.31
CA ASP A 20 -0.18 22.46 -10.65
C ASP A 20 -0.70 22.46 -9.21
N MET A 21 -1.79 21.72 -8.95
CA MET A 21 -2.36 21.60 -7.61
C MET A 21 -1.49 20.75 -6.69
N ILE A 22 -0.89 19.69 -7.21
CA ILE A 22 0.05 18.83 -6.46
C ILE A 22 1.33 19.61 -6.13
N ASP A 23 1.88 20.34 -7.10
CA ASP A 23 3.06 21.21 -6.90
C ASP A 23 2.84 22.21 -5.77
N GLN A 24 1.65 22.83 -5.71
CA GLN A 24 1.29 23.78 -4.65
C GLN A 24 1.24 23.16 -3.24
N LEU A 25 1.07 21.84 -3.13
CA LEU A 25 1.08 21.14 -1.84
C LEU A 25 2.50 20.96 -1.28
N ASN A 26 3.56 21.27 -2.05
CA ASN A 26 4.96 21.08 -1.67
C ASN A 26 5.17 19.69 -1.07
N ILE A 27 4.79 18.68 -1.85
CA ILE A 27 5.01 17.27 -1.50
C ILE A 27 6.51 17.00 -1.52
N ARG A 28 6.95 16.22 -0.52
CA ARG A 28 8.33 15.80 -0.38
C ARG A 28 8.45 14.32 -0.72
N SER A 29 9.60 13.92 -1.23
CA SER A 29 10.05 12.52 -1.32
C SER A 29 11.30 12.33 -0.46
N ARG A 30 11.73 11.08 -0.24
CA ARG A 30 12.90 10.80 0.61
C ARG A 30 13.87 9.84 -0.08
N THR A 31 15.12 10.25 -0.15
CA THR A 31 16.19 9.42 -0.70
C THR A 31 17.19 9.09 0.39
N CYS A 32 17.52 7.80 0.58
CA CYS A 32 18.58 7.41 1.49
C CYS A 32 19.91 8.01 1.01
N TYR A 33 20.51 8.84 1.85
CA TYR A 33 21.66 9.66 1.51
C TYR A 33 22.93 9.19 2.23
N SER A 34 22.80 8.76 3.49
CA SER A 34 23.93 8.35 4.34
C SER A 34 23.89 6.84 4.60
N PHE A 35 25.02 6.17 4.36
CA PHE A 35 25.15 4.72 4.54
C PHE A 35 25.10 4.34 6.02
N ALA A 36 24.24 3.37 6.37
CA ALA A 36 24.22 2.72 7.68
C ALA A 36 24.34 1.21 7.50
N PRO A 37 25.40 0.55 8.00
CA PRO A 37 25.65 -0.86 7.75
C PRO A 37 24.55 -1.74 8.35
N SER A 38 23.96 -2.61 7.53
CA SER A 38 22.97 -3.59 7.99
C SER A 38 23.62 -4.67 8.84
N GLN A 39 23.01 -4.98 9.99
CA GLN A 39 23.38 -6.14 10.81
C GLN A 39 22.86 -7.47 10.21
N ARG A 40 22.02 -7.42 9.17
CA ARG A 40 21.40 -8.61 8.56
C ARG A 40 22.37 -9.27 7.60
N LYS A 41 22.71 -10.54 7.86
CA LYS A 41 23.47 -11.41 6.95
C LYS A 41 22.54 -11.96 5.86
N ASP A 42 22.13 -11.13 4.92
CA ASP A 42 21.35 -11.59 3.78
C ASP A 42 22.28 -12.32 2.79
N ASN A 43 22.23 -13.66 2.79
CA ASN A 43 22.76 -14.63 1.80
C ASN A 43 23.74 -14.09 0.73
N GLY A 44 24.89 -13.54 1.13
CA GLY A 44 26.02 -13.22 0.24
C GLY A 44 26.26 -11.75 -0.11
N HIS A 45 25.53 -10.79 0.47
CA HIS A 45 25.84 -9.36 0.32
C HIS A 45 26.20 -8.73 1.67
N GLU A 46 27.49 -8.79 2.02
CA GLU A 46 28.04 -8.27 3.29
C GLU A 46 28.09 -6.74 3.38
N ASP A 47 27.79 -6.01 2.28
CA ASP A 47 27.97 -4.55 2.16
C ASP A 47 26.68 -3.74 1.97
N ASN A 48 25.53 -4.26 2.44
CA ASN A 48 24.25 -3.58 2.27
C ASN A 48 23.96 -2.59 3.41
N CYS A 49 23.43 -1.43 3.04
CA CYS A 49 22.85 -0.49 4.00
C CYS A 49 21.57 -1.07 4.63
N GLU A 50 21.14 -0.59 5.79
CA GLU A 50 19.81 -0.91 6.35
C GLU A 50 18.66 -0.53 5.41
N CYS A 51 18.86 0.48 4.55
CA CYS A 51 17.92 0.83 3.47
C CYS A 51 17.90 -0.20 2.32
N ARG A 52 18.75 -1.23 2.38
CA ARG A 52 18.95 -2.32 1.41
C ARG A 52 19.52 -1.92 0.05
N ARG A 53 20.11 -0.73 -0.04
CA ARG A 53 20.94 -0.30 -1.18
C ARG A 53 22.43 -0.52 -0.87
N PRO A 54 23.26 -0.77 -1.90
CA PRO A 54 24.71 -0.92 -1.72
C PRO A 54 25.36 0.42 -1.34
N GLN A 55 26.55 0.37 -0.74
CA GLN A 55 27.27 1.56 -0.23
C GLN A 55 27.59 2.59 -1.33
N ASP A 56 27.81 2.16 -2.57
CA ASP A 56 28.14 3.03 -3.70
C ASP A 56 26.98 3.90 -4.17
N GLU A 57 25.72 3.47 -3.92
CA GLU A 57 24.50 4.25 -4.18
C GLU A 57 24.26 5.38 -3.14
N HIS A 58 25.12 5.52 -2.12
CA HIS A 58 25.01 6.58 -1.11
C HIS A 58 25.99 7.72 -1.37
N SER A 59 25.52 8.96 -1.25
CA SER A 59 26.33 10.16 -1.42
C SER A 59 27.24 10.43 -0.22
N ASP A 60 26.78 10.16 0.99
CA ASP A 60 27.60 10.19 2.20
C ASP A 60 27.99 8.77 2.62
N LYS A 61 29.27 8.45 2.36
CA LYS A 61 29.89 7.17 2.68
C LYS A 61 30.63 7.18 4.01
N ASN A 62 30.70 8.35 4.68
CA ASN A 62 31.64 8.62 5.77
C ASN A 62 31.05 8.50 7.18
N GLN A 63 29.82 8.02 7.35
CA GLN A 63 29.35 7.63 8.68
C GLN A 63 29.72 6.18 9.01
N ILE A 64 30.89 6.04 9.64
CA ILE A 64 31.23 4.88 10.51
C ILE A 64 30.65 5.16 11.90
N GLY A 65 29.37 5.53 11.95
CA GLY A 65 28.64 5.81 13.18
C GLY A 65 27.83 4.59 13.58
N ASN A 66 28.04 4.07 14.78
CA ASN A 66 27.35 2.93 15.38
C ASN A 66 25.82 3.15 15.61
N SER A 67 25.19 4.08 14.89
CA SER A 67 23.79 4.47 15.04
C SER A 67 22.88 3.66 14.12
N ARG A 68 21.83 3.07 14.71
CA ARG A 68 20.71 2.43 14.02
C ARG A 68 20.16 3.36 12.93
N TRP A 69 19.88 2.82 11.74
CA TRP A 69 19.31 3.61 10.65
C TRP A 69 17.95 4.18 11.05
N THR A 70 17.73 5.46 10.80
CA THR A 70 16.40 6.08 10.88
C THR A 70 16.13 6.94 9.66
N MET A 71 14.84 7.12 9.35
CA MET A 71 14.43 7.93 8.21
C MET A 71 14.92 9.37 8.35
N GLU A 72 14.94 9.93 9.56
CA GLU A 72 15.32 11.31 9.85
C GLU A 72 16.82 11.56 9.72
N LEU A 73 17.65 10.58 10.10
CA LEU A 73 19.10 10.72 10.14
C LEU A 73 19.76 10.33 8.82
N ASN A 74 19.19 9.33 8.12
CA ASN A 74 19.86 8.70 6.99
C ASN A 74 19.28 9.09 5.63
N THR A 75 18.12 9.75 5.59
CA THR A 75 17.51 10.20 4.33
C THR A 75 17.60 11.72 4.17
N ARG A 76 17.47 12.18 2.92
CA ARG A 76 17.26 13.59 2.60
C ARG A 76 15.91 13.75 1.96
N GLU A 77 15.26 14.86 2.31
CA GLU A 77 14.03 15.27 1.67
C GLU A 77 14.34 15.98 0.35
N GLU A 78 13.62 15.59 -0.69
CA GLU A 78 13.60 16.28 -1.97
C GLU A 78 12.23 16.95 -2.13
N ILE A 79 12.24 18.20 -2.60
CA ILE A 79 11.02 18.98 -2.86
C ILE A 79 10.60 18.72 -4.31
N ASN A 80 9.30 18.72 -4.57
CA ASN A 80 8.69 18.36 -5.87
C ASN A 80 8.84 16.87 -6.16
N ALA A 81 8.23 16.07 -5.28
CA ALA A 81 8.16 14.63 -5.48
C ALA A 81 7.53 14.28 -6.84
N GLU A 82 7.97 13.20 -7.45
CA GLU A 82 7.50 12.78 -8.77
C GLU A 82 6.00 12.48 -8.77
N HIS A 83 5.27 13.05 -9.72
CA HIS A 83 3.86 12.76 -9.97
C HIS A 83 3.56 12.83 -11.47
N GLY A 84 2.41 12.29 -11.84
CA GLY A 84 1.89 12.38 -13.19
C GLY A 84 0.99 11.20 -13.52
N GLN A 85 0.97 10.83 -14.79
CA GLN A 85 0.18 9.71 -15.29
C GLN A 85 1.10 8.54 -15.68
N LEU A 86 0.70 7.32 -15.34
CA LEU A 86 1.35 6.09 -15.80
C LEU A 86 0.89 5.73 -17.22
N PRO A 87 1.60 4.84 -17.96
CA PRO A 87 1.25 4.47 -19.32
C PRO A 87 -0.15 3.87 -19.49
N ASN A 88 -0.71 3.27 -18.44
CA ASN A 88 -2.08 2.74 -18.40
C ASN A 88 -3.15 3.82 -18.13
N GLY A 89 -2.74 5.09 -17.98
CA GLY A 89 -3.64 6.20 -17.67
C GLY A 89 -3.87 6.44 -16.17
N ALA A 90 -3.28 5.62 -15.28
CA ALA A 90 -3.44 5.78 -13.85
C ALA A 90 -2.69 7.02 -13.34
N GLN A 91 -3.28 7.79 -12.43
CA GLN A 91 -2.59 8.91 -11.80
C GLN A 91 -1.69 8.40 -10.67
N PHE A 92 -0.50 8.97 -10.51
CA PHE A 92 0.38 8.63 -9.40
C PHE A 92 1.04 9.86 -8.78
N VAL A 93 1.41 9.72 -7.51
CA VAL A 93 2.25 10.67 -6.79
C VAL A 93 3.17 9.90 -5.85
N ARG A 94 4.45 10.28 -5.83
CA ARG A 94 5.43 9.86 -4.83
C ARG A 94 5.28 10.76 -3.60
N LEU A 95 5.18 10.16 -2.42
CA LEU A 95 4.98 10.87 -1.16
C LEU A 95 6.01 10.36 -0.14
N ALA A 96 6.62 11.24 0.64
CA ALA A 96 7.36 10.81 1.81
C ALA A 96 6.43 10.06 2.77
N LEU A 97 6.90 8.99 3.42
CA LEU A 97 6.09 8.14 4.29
C LEU A 97 5.48 8.94 5.46
N ASP A 98 6.10 10.03 5.89
CA ASP A 98 5.62 10.92 6.95
C ASP A 98 4.73 12.07 6.43
N THR A 99 4.35 12.06 5.15
CA THR A 99 3.46 13.08 4.56
C THR A 99 2.12 13.16 5.34
N PRO A 100 1.70 14.37 5.78
CA PRO A 100 0.42 14.54 6.47
C PRO A 100 -0.77 14.06 5.62
N LYS A 101 -1.76 13.45 6.28
CA LYS A 101 -2.90 12.79 5.59
C LYS A 101 -3.79 13.80 4.88
N GLU A 102 -3.86 15.02 5.38
CA GLU A 102 -4.56 16.17 4.79
C GLU A 102 -4.00 16.53 3.41
N LYS A 103 -2.69 16.30 3.17
CA LYS A 103 -2.12 16.51 1.84
C LYS A 103 -2.55 15.40 0.89
N ALA A 104 -2.50 14.14 1.32
CA ALA A 104 -2.96 13.01 0.50
C ALA A 104 -4.47 13.11 0.18
N GLU A 105 -5.28 13.52 1.16
CA GLU A 105 -6.69 13.85 0.95
C GLU A 105 -6.89 14.92 -0.14
N LYS A 106 -6.15 16.04 -0.06
CA LYS A 106 -6.24 17.10 -1.09
C LYS A 106 -5.86 16.59 -2.47
N ILE A 107 -4.88 15.70 -2.56
CA ILE A 107 -4.52 15.08 -3.84
C ILE A 107 -5.70 14.25 -4.36
N LEU A 108 -6.24 13.34 -3.55
CA LEU A 108 -7.33 12.44 -3.94
C LEU A 108 -8.61 13.23 -4.33
N LEU A 109 -9.08 14.10 -3.45
CA LEU A 109 -10.39 14.76 -3.61
C LEU A 109 -10.34 16.02 -4.47
N HIS A 110 -9.23 16.78 -4.45
CA HIS A 110 -9.16 18.09 -5.10
C HIS A 110 -8.32 18.06 -6.39
N ALA A 111 -7.10 17.51 -6.34
CA ALA A 111 -6.23 17.48 -7.52
C ALA A 111 -6.73 16.45 -8.55
N TRP A 112 -6.99 15.22 -8.11
CA TRP A 112 -7.53 14.14 -8.95
C TRP A 112 -9.05 14.15 -9.08
N LYS A 113 -9.72 15.03 -8.31
CA LYS A 113 -11.18 15.23 -8.35
C LYS A 113 -11.97 13.93 -8.16
N LEU A 114 -11.46 13.01 -7.33
CA LEU A 114 -12.19 11.80 -6.99
C LEU A 114 -13.46 12.16 -6.22
N PRO A 115 -14.61 11.54 -6.54
CA PRO A 115 -15.80 11.69 -5.72
C PRO A 115 -15.50 11.15 -4.32
N GLU A 116 -16.06 11.80 -3.31
CA GLU A 116 -16.01 11.29 -1.94
C GLU A 116 -16.65 9.89 -1.89
N PRO A 117 -15.96 8.90 -1.29
CA PRO A 117 -16.47 7.55 -1.25
C PRO A 117 -17.67 7.46 -0.31
N SER A 118 -18.71 6.71 -0.69
CA SER A 118 -19.76 6.33 0.26
C SER A 118 -19.33 5.16 1.16
N PHE A 119 -18.27 4.45 0.77
CA PHE A 119 -17.70 3.30 1.45
C PHE A 119 -16.23 3.13 1.06
N ILE A 120 -15.36 2.68 1.98
CA ILE A 120 -13.97 2.33 1.68
C ILE A 120 -13.75 0.86 2.00
N VAL A 121 -13.34 0.08 1.00
CA VAL A 121 -12.94 -1.32 1.17
C VAL A 121 -11.45 -1.48 0.95
N SER A 122 -10.74 -1.93 1.97
CA SER A 122 -9.33 -2.32 1.86
C SER A 122 -9.22 -3.82 1.65
N VAL A 123 -8.44 -4.27 0.66
CA VAL A 123 -8.15 -5.69 0.46
C VAL A 123 -6.70 -5.98 0.80
N VAL A 124 -6.51 -6.87 1.77
CA VAL A 124 -5.20 -7.32 2.25
C VAL A 124 -5.08 -8.81 1.99
N GLY A 125 -3.94 -9.26 1.48
CA GLY A 125 -3.69 -10.67 1.28
C GLY A 125 -2.23 -11.01 1.09
N GLY A 126 -1.95 -12.28 0.79
CA GLY A 126 -0.59 -12.75 0.58
C GLY A 126 0.00 -12.26 -0.74
N ALA A 127 1.27 -11.81 -0.74
CA ALA A 127 1.97 -11.39 -1.96
C ALA A 127 2.42 -12.58 -2.84
N LYS A 128 2.48 -13.79 -2.29
CA LYS A 128 2.86 -15.00 -3.05
C LYS A 128 1.64 -15.56 -3.79
N HIS A 129 1.89 -16.22 -4.93
CA HIS A 129 0.87 -17.04 -5.57
C HIS A 129 0.27 -17.99 -4.54
N PHE A 130 -1.04 -17.92 -4.40
CA PHE A 130 -1.80 -18.79 -3.52
C PHE A 130 -2.91 -19.45 -4.31
N LYS A 131 -3.47 -20.50 -3.71
CA LYS A 131 -4.48 -21.32 -4.34
C LYS A 131 -5.66 -21.41 -3.39
N MET A 132 -6.74 -20.75 -3.77
CA MET A 132 -8.07 -20.97 -3.23
C MET A 132 -8.85 -21.87 -4.18
N THR A 133 -10.06 -22.31 -3.81
CA THR A 133 -10.92 -23.06 -4.74
C THR A 133 -11.49 -22.11 -5.79
N ASP A 134 -11.64 -22.58 -7.03
CA ASP A 134 -12.16 -21.76 -8.14
C ASP A 134 -13.52 -21.14 -7.81
N GLN A 135 -14.35 -21.88 -7.06
CA GLN A 135 -15.65 -21.39 -6.61
C GLN A 135 -15.53 -20.26 -5.59
N LEU A 136 -14.64 -20.39 -4.59
CA LEU A 136 -14.42 -19.35 -3.59
C LEU A 136 -13.82 -18.10 -4.23
N GLU A 137 -12.86 -18.27 -5.15
CA GLU A 137 -12.24 -17.18 -5.91
C GLU A 137 -13.30 -16.38 -6.67
N THR A 138 -14.09 -17.10 -7.48
CA THR A 138 -15.14 -16.50 -8.30
C THR A 138 -16.16 -15.76 -7.45
N ASN A 139 -16.63 -16.37 -6.36
CA ASN A 139 -17.62 -15.77 -5.48
C ASN A 139 -17.06 -14.52 -4.77
N PHE A 140 -15.82 -14.58 -4.30
CA PHE A 140 -15.15 -13.46 -3.66
C PHE A 140 -14.99 -12.29 -4.63
N ILE A 141 -14.42 -12.54 -5.81
CA ILE A 141 -14.15 -11.52 -6.82
C ILE A 141 -15.46 -10.86 -7.26
N ASN A 142 -16.46 -11.65 -7.64
CA ASN A 142 -17.74 -11.10 -8.09
C ASN A 142 -18.43 -10.29 -6.98
N GLY A 143 -18.40 -10.81 -5.74
CA GLY A 143 -18.95 -10.09 -4.58
C GLY A 143 -18.25 -8.76 -4.31
N LEU A 144 -16.92 -8.73 -4.45
CA LEU A 144 -16.12 -7.51 -4.28
C LEU A 144 -16.42 -6.48 -5.38
N ILE A 145 -16.42 -6.89 -6.65
CA ILE A 145 -16.72 -6.01 -7.79
C ILE A 145 -18.15 -5.45 -7.67
N ASP A 146 -19.11 -6.30 -7.30
CA ASP A 146 -20.49 -5.87 -7.06
C ASP A 146 -20.59 -4.85 -5.92
N LEU A 147 -19.86 -5.06 -4.82
CA LEU A 147 -19.84 -4.14 -3.68
C LEU A 147 -19.30 -2.77 -4.10
N VAL A 148 -18.12 -2.73 -4.74
CA VAL A 148 -17.48 -1.46 -5.09
C VAL A 148 -18.28 -0.67 -6.11
N ASN A 149 -18.88 -1.37 -7.09
CA ASN A 149 -19.69 -0.74 -8.12
C ASN A 149 -21.06 -0.24 -7.60
N LYS A 150 -21.74 -1.00 -6.74
CA LYS A 150 -23.09 -0.61 -6.25
C LYS A 150 -23.05 0.52 -5.22
N SER A 151 -21.92 0.68 -4.53
CA SER A 151 -21.76 1.65 -3.44
C SER A 151 -20.83 2.81 -3.80
N ASP A 152 -20.41 2.98 -5.05
CA ASP A 152 -19.41 3.99 -5.44
C ASP A 152 -18.22 4.00 -4.47
N ALA A 153 -17.76 2.81 -4.10
CA ALA A 153 -16.78 2.63 -3.04
C ALA A 153 -15.37 2.80 -3.57
N TRP A 154 -14.46 3.28 -2.71
CA TRP A 154 -13.04 3.20 -3.01
C TRP A 154 -12.50 1.81 -2.65
N LEU A 155 -11.81 1.20 -3.61
CA LEU A 155 -11.06 -0.03 -3.40
C LEU A 155 -9.60 0.32 -3.12
N VAL A 156 -9.12 0.01 -1.91
CA VAL A 156 -7.75 0.27 -1.49
C VAL A 156 -6.96 -1.03 -1.41
N THR A 157 -5.81 -1.11 -2.08
CA THR A 157 -4.89 -2.26 -1.98
C THR A 157 -3.44 -1.80 -1.85
N ASN A 158 -2.49 -2.74 -1.78
CA ASN A 158 -1.06 -2.43 -1.82
C ASN A 158 -0.53 -2.08 -3.23
N GLY A 159 -1.38 -2.07 -4.26
CA GLY A 159 -1.06 -1.65 -5.63
C GLY A 159 -0.10 -2.56 -6.42
N TYR A 160 0.44 -3.63 -5.84
CA TYR A 160 1.34 -4.54 -6.56
C TYR A 160 0.56 -5.64 -7.27
N ALA A 161 1.01 -6.06 -8.46
CA ALA A 161 0.45 -7.16 -9.24
C ALA A 161 0.77 -8.54 -8.63
N THR A 162 0.37 -8.75 -7.37
CA THR A 162 0.72 -9.90 -6.54
C THR A 162 -0.51 -10.51 -5.89
N GLY A 163 -0.47 -11.83 -5.69
CA GLY A 163 -1.53 -12.58 -5.02
C GLY A 163 -2.94 -12.17 -5.45
N ILE A 164 -3.72 -11.69 -4.47
CA ILE A 164 -5.14 -11.38 -4.64
C ILE A 164 -5.35 -10.10 -5.44
N VAL A 165 -4.42 -9.14 -5.34
CA VAL A 165 -4.52 -7.84 -6.02
C VAL A 165 -4.50 -8.02 -7.54
N ARG A 166 -3.74 -8.98 -8.05
CA ARG A 166 -3.75 -9.34 -9.49
C ARG A 166 -5.11 -9.86 -9.95
N LEU A 167 -5.74 -10.72 -9.14
CA LEU A 167 -7.05 -11.30 -9.47
C LEU A 167 -8.14 -10.23 -9.46
N VAL A 168 -8.08 -9.34 -8.47
CA VAL A 168 -8.98 -8.19 -8.37
C VAL A 168 -8.78 -7.22 -9.54
N GLY A 169 -7.54 -6.94 -9.93
CA GLY A 169 -7.23 -6.10 -11.09
C GLY A 169 -7.78 -6.65 -12.40
N GLU A 170 -7.58 -7.93 -12.67
CA GLU A 170 -8.17 -8.60 -13.85
C GLU A 170 -9.70 -8.54 -13.84
N ALA A 171 -10.33 -8.67 -12.67
CA ALA A 171 -11.77 -8.58 -12.55
C ALA A 171 -12.30 -7.15 -12.80
N ILE A 172 -11.58 -6.13 -12.34
CA ILE A 172 -11.88 -4.72 -12.65
C ILE A 172 -11.83 -4.53 -14.16
N HIS A 173 -10.77 -5.01 -14.82
CA HIS A 173 -10.62 -4.91 -16.26
C HIS A 173 -11.81 -5.51 -17.02
N GLN A 174 -12.17 -6.75 -16.69
CA GLN A 174 -13.28 -7.44 -17.33
C GLN A 174 -14.61 -6.73 -17.08
N PHE A 175 -14.82 -6.23 -15.87
CA PHE A 175 -16.00 -5.47 -15.49
C PHE A 175 -16.11 -4.17 -16.31
N GLU A 176 -15.05 -3.37 -16.37
CA GLU A 176 -15.03 -2.10 -17.09
C GLU A 176 -15.19 -2.28 -18.60
N LEU A 177 -14.52 -3.30 -19.18
CA LEU A 177 -14.71 -3.68 -20.58
C LEU A 177 -16.17 -4.03 -20.89
N SER A 178 -16.85 -4.77 -19.99
CA SER A 178 -18.25 -5.16 -20.18
C SER A 178 -19.22 -3.97 -20.16
N ARG A 179 -18.81 -2.86 -19.56
CA ARG A 179 -19.60 -1.62 -19.42
C ARG A 179 -19.11 -0.48 -20.31
N PHE A 180 -18.21 -0.74 -21.26
CA PHE A 180 -17.61 0.29 -22.11
C PHE A 180 -16.99 1.46 -21.30
N ASN A 181 -16.42 1.16 -20.14
CA ASN A 181 -15.83 2.11 -19.19
C ASN A 181 -16.82 3.16 -18.64
N GLU A 182 -18.12 2.87 -18.63
CA GLU A 182 -19.10 3.67 -17.90
C GLU A 182 -18.98 3.42 -16.39
N ASN A 183 -18.71 4.49 -15.63
CA ASN A 183 -18.48 4.48 -14.17
C ASN A 183 -17.32 3.54 -13.77
N PRO A 184 -16.07 3.92 -14.10
CA PRO A 184 -14.90 3.12 -13.76
C PRO A 184 -14.73 2.96 -12.24
N ILE A 185 -14.17 1.84 -11.81
CA ILE A 185 -13.97 1.54 -10.40
C ILE A 185 -12.80 2.38 -9.89
N THR A 186 -13.00 3.08 -8.76
CA THR A 186 -11.91 3.82 -8.10
C THR A 186 -11.04 2.86 -7.29
N ALA A 187 -10.05 2.26 -7.94
CA ALA A 187 -9.03 1.42 -7.33
C ALA A 187 -7.74 2.23 -7.04
N ILE A 188 -7.37 2.31 -5.76
CA ILE A 188 -6.24 3.09 -5.24
C ILE A 188 -5.18 2.13 -4.68
N GLY A 189 -3.98 2.16 -5.24
CA GLY A 189 -2.81 1.44 -4.76
C GLY A 189 -1.99 2.30 -3.79
N ILE A 190 -1.84 1.86 -2.55
CA ILE A 190 -0.95 2.50 -1.56
C ILE A 190 0.26 1.60 -1.34
N CYS A 191 1.38 1.98 -1.96
CA CYS A 191 2.53 1.11 -2.11
C CYS A 191 3.84 1.82 -1.74
N LYS A 192 4.93 1.07 -1.55
CA LYS A 192 6.27 1.62 -1.36
C LYS A 192 6.96 1.88 -2.69
N TRP A 193 7.47 3.09 -2.86
CA TRP A 193 8.26 3.52 -4.02
C TRP A 193 9.47 2.62 -4.26
N GLY A 194 10.28 2.36 -3.22
CA GLY A 194 11.48 1.52 -3.32
C GLY A 194 11.24 0.01 -3.50
N CYS A 195 9.99 -0.41 -3.71
CA CYS A 195 9.63 -1.79 -4.03
C CYS A 195 9.01 -1.94 -5.44
N ILE A 196 8.90 -0.85 -6.19
CA ILE A 196 8.38 -0.85 -7.56
C ILE A 196 9.50 -1.30 -8.50
N MET A 197 9.20 -2.26 -9.37
CA MET A 197 10.11 -2.68 -10.43
C MET A 197 10.19 -1.62 -11.54
N ASP A 198 11.37 -1.45 -12.14
CA ASP A 198 11.60 -0.51 -13.24
C ASP A 198 11.16 0.94 -12.92
N VAL A 199 11.33 1.37 -11.66
CA VAL A 199 10.94 2.71 -11.19
C VAL A 199 11.53 3.83 -12.05
N ASP A 200 12.73 3.62 -12.62
CA ASP A 200 13.38 4.56 -13.54
C ASP A 200 12.48 4.94 -14.72
N LYS A 201 11.66 3.99 -15.23
CA LYS A 201 10.73 4.23 -16.35
C LYS A 201 9.57 5.13 -15.96
N ILE A 202 9.21 5.18 -14.68
CA ILE A 202 8.18 6.08 -14.15
C ILE A 202 8.75 7.50 -13.98
N THR A 203 10.05 7.62 -13.71
CA THR A 203 10.75 8.89 -13.47
C THR A 203 11.29 9.60 -14.72
N LEU A 204 11.25 8.95 -15.90
CA LEU A 204 11.77 9.59 -17.11
C LEU A 204 10.88 10.79 -17.49
N PRO A 205 11.48 11.97 -17.73
CA PRO A 205 10.72 13.15 -18.12
C PRO A 205 9.93 12.87 -19.41
N MET A 206 8.68 13.34 -19.42
CA MET A 206 7.83 13.36 -20.60
C MET A 206 8.54 14.15 -21.70
N ASP A 207 8.68 13.58 -22.89
CA ASP A 207 9.30 14.27 -24.00
C ASP A 207 8.36 15.40 -24.46
N GLU A 208 8.81 16.66 -24.31
CA GLU A 208 8.04 17.86 -24.63
C GLU A 208 7.59 17.89 -26.10
N GLU A 209 8.27 17.17 -26.99
CA GLU A 209 7.98 17.19 -28.43
C GLU A 209 6.86 16.21 -28.83
N THR A 210 6.58 15.19 -28.01
CA THR A 210 5.60 14.13 -28.36
C THR A 210 4.36 14.09 -27.46
N GLN A 211 4.37 14.78 -26.30
CA GLN A 211 3.35 14.62 -25.24
C GLN A 211 3.06 13.15 -24.90
N GLN A 212 4.01 12.27 -25.18
CA GLN A 212 3.99 10.89 -24.79
C GLN A 212 5.11 10.76 -23.76
N ILE A 213 4.78 10.19 -22.60
CA ILE A 213 5.79 9.52 -21.77
C ILE A 213 6.60 8.70 -22.75
N THR A 214 7.93 8.78 -22.69
CA THR A 214 8.82 8.01 -23.56
C THR A 214 8.49 6.54 -23.37
N THR A 215 7.52 6.07 -24.15
CA THR A 215 7.24 4.68 -24.40
C THR A 215 8.40 4.25 -25.28
N HIS A 216 9.54 4.01 -24.64
CA HIS A 216 10.16 2.74 -24.94
C HIS A 216 9.04 1.74 -24.70
N THR A 217 8.43 1.35 -25.82
CA THR A 217 7.62 0.16 -25.99
C THR A 217 8.00 -0.78 -24.87
N LEU A 218 7.02 -1.30 -24.15
CA LEU A 218 7.20 -2.54 -23.42
C LEU A 218 7.63 -3.57 -24.48
N ASP A 219 8.91 -3.54 -24.88
CA ASP A 219 9.60 -4.55 -25.62
C ASP A 219 9.74 -5.65 -24.59
N VAL A 220 8.63 -6.37 -24.43
CA VAL A 220 8.56 -7.70 -23.88
C VAL A 220 9.30 -8.61 -24.86
N THR A 221 10.58 -8.32 -25.08
CA THR A 221 11.51 -9.30 -25.63
C THR A 221 11.78 -10.27 -24.49
N PRO A 222 11.50 -11.57 -24.65
CA PRO A 222 11.66 -12.58 -23.59
C PRO A 222 13.07 -12.63 -23.00
N ASN A 223 14.06 -12.10 -23.73
CA ASN A 223 15.49 -12.24 -23.45
C ASN A 223 16.10 -11.15 -22.56
N ASN A 224 15.39 -10.06 -22.24
CA ASN A 224 15.88 -9.04 -21.28
C ASN A 224 15.33 -9.24 -19.84
N ARG A 225 14.46 -10.23 -19.62
CA ARG A 225 13.92 -10.62 -18.29
C ARG A 225 14.96 -11.20 -17.31
N LEU A 226 16.24 -11.17 -17.69
CA LEU A 226 17.36 -11.73 -16.95
C LEU A 226 18.31 -10.66 -16.37
N LYS A 227 18.02 -9.36 -16.54
CA LYS A 227 18.52 -8.37 -15.56
C LYS A 227 17.86 -8.77 -14.25
N GLN A 228 18.65 -9.43 -13.41
CA GLN A 228 18.28 -10.12 -12.18
C GLN A 228 17.09 -9.42 -11.52
N ARG A 229 15.93 -10.08 -11.46
CA ARG A 229 14.83 -9.65 -10.58
C ARG A 229 15.45 -9.44 -9.21
N ARG A 230 15.67 -8.18 -8.83
CA ARG A 230 16.17 -7.83 -7.50
C ARG A 230 15.12 -8.41 -6.54
N SER A 231 15.53 -9.37 -5.73
CA SER A 231 14.60 -10.11 -4.86
C SER A 231 13.85 -9.12 -3.97
N GLY A 232 12.57 -8.93 -4.23
CA GLY A 232 11.70 -8.05 -3.46
C GLY A 232 11.19 -6.78 -4.15
N GLU A 233 11.36 -6.65 -5.47
CA GLU A 233 10.64 -5.65 -6.28
C GLU A 233 9.45 -6.30 -7.01
N TRP A 234 8.37 -5.53 -7.20
CA TRP A 234 7.11 -5.99 -7.79
C TRP A 234 6.62 -5.03 -8.88
N ASP A 235 5.94 -5.60 -9.88
CA ASP A 235 5.19 -4.82 -10.86
C ASP A 235 3.98 -4.16 -10.19
N LEU A 236 3.62 -2.96 -10.67
CA LEU A 236 2.34 -2.32 -10.31
C LEU A 236 1.19 -3.04 -11.01
N GLU A 237 0.01 -3.02 -10.39
CA GLU A 237 -1.18 -3.57 -11.01
C GLU A 237 -1.75 -2.62 -12.09
N MET A 238 -1.81 -3.05 -13.33
CA MET A 238 -2.16 -2.17 -14.45
C MET A 238 -3.63 -1.72 -14.48
N HIS A 239 -4.54 -2.34 -13.72
CA HIS A 239 -5.96 -1.98 -13.69
C HIS A 239 -6.36 -1.14 -12.47
N HIS A 240 -5.38 -0.68 -11.69
CA HIS A 240 -5.63 0.34 -10.68
C HIS A 240 -5.65 1.73 -11.31
N SER A 241 -6.59 2.55 -10.85
CA SER A 241 -6.81 3.91 -11.37
C SER A 241 -5.86 4.96 -10.79
N HIS A 242 -5.40 4.77 -9.55
CA HIS A 242 -4.63 5.78 -8.80
C HIS A 242 -3.57 5.13 -7.89
N TYR A 243 -2.46 5.84 -7.67
CA TYR A 243 -1.33 5.35 -6.89
C TYR A 243 -0.76 6.40 -5.93
N LEU A 244 -0.76 6.09 -4.64
CA LEU A 244 0.01 6.80 -3.62
C LEU A 244 1.28 5.99 -3.32
N MET A 245 2.41 6.45 -3.83
CA MET A 245 3.69 5.74 -3.73
C MET A 245 4.52 6.32 -2.58
N LEU A 246 4.44 5.67 -1.43
CA LEU A 246 5.08 6.06 -0.18
C LEU A 246 6.58 5.80 -0.20
N ASP A 247 7.36 6.74 0.30
CA ASP A 247 8.80 6.72 0.19
C ASP A 247 9.48 7.09 1.51
N ASP A 248 10.30 6.17 2.01
CA ASP A 248 11.11 6.32 3.21
C ASP A 248 12.61 6.20 2.90
N GLY A 249 12.98 6.21 1.61
CA GLY A 249 14.34 6.00 1.15
C GLY A 249 14.82 4.54 1.21
N THR A 250 14.02 3.59 1.72
CA THR A 250 14.38 2.17 1.75
C THR A 250 13.95 1.45 0.47
N THR A 251 14.55 0.29 0.20
CA THR A 251 14.10 -0.64 -0.83
C THR A 251 13.72 -1.98 -0.24
N ARG A 252 12.80 -2.69 -0.91
CA ARG A 252 12.31 -4.03 -0.51
C ARG A 252 11.73 -4.08 0.91
N ASN A 253 11.31 -2.94 1.44
CA ASN A 253 10.50 -2.82 2.64
C ASN A 253 9.09 -2.44 2.21
N TYR A 254 8.10 -3.28 2.54
CA TYR A 254 6.71 -3.12 2.10
C TYR A 254 5.83 -2.38 3.11
N ASP A 255 6.41 -1.86 4.19
CA ASP A 255 5.65 -1.32 5.32
C ASP A 255 4.89 -0.03 4.99
N THR A 256 3.61 -0.15 4.65
CA THR A 256 2.69 0.96 4.39
C THR A 256 1.50 0.99 5.34
N GLN A 257 1.41 0.00 6.24
CA GLN A 257 0.23 -0.33 7.02
C GLN A 257 -0.23 0.85 7.85
N HIS A 258 0.69 1.43 8.63
CA HIS A 258 0.39 2.57 9.48
C HIS A 258 -0.13 3.78 8.69
N TYR A 259 0.51 4.09 7.55
CA TYR A 259 0.08 5.20 6.70
C TYR A 259 -1.29 4.94 6.07
N ARG A 260 -1.50 3.74 5.51
CA ARG A 260 -2.75 3.33 4.87
C ARG A 260 -3.90 3.42 5.87
N THR A 261 -3.77 2.78 7.03
CA THR A 261 -4.80 2.74 8.07
C THR A 261 -5.13 4.17 8.53
N HIS A 262 -4.14 5.00 8.83
CA HIS A 262 -4.38 6.39 9.21
C HIS A 262 -5.02 7.22 8.09
N LEU A 263 -4.66 6.98 6.82
CA LEU A 263 -5.29 7.67 5.69
C LEU A 263 -6.77 7.30 5.58
N VAL A 264 -7.11 6.02 5.57
CA VAL A 264 -8.52 5.60 5.41
C VAL A 264 -9.37 6.02 6.61
N THR A 265 -8.82 5.99 7.84
CA THR A 265 -9.50 6.52 9.03
C THR A 265 -9.65 8.04 9.00
N HIS A 266 -8.69 8.75 8.41
CA HIS A 266 -8.79 10.20 8.18
C HIS A 266 -9.90 10.50 7.17
N MET A 267 -9.89 9.80 6.03
CA MET A 267 -10.92 9.91 4.99
C MET A 267 -12.33 9.63 5.54
N ALA A 268 -12.45 8.67 6.46
CA ALA A 268 -13.71 8.33 7.11
C ALA A 268 -14.37 9.49 7.88
N LYS A 269 -13.57 10.48 8.30
CA LYS A 269 -13.96 11.59 9.18
C LYS A 269 -14.03 12.95 8.48
N ILE A 270 -13.84 13.01 7.16
CA ILE A 270 -13.80 14.28 6.43
C ILE A 270 -15.14 15.03 6.56
N ASN A 271 -16.25 14.31 6.51
CA ASN A 271 -17.58 14.91 6.47
C ASN A 271 -18.26 15.00 7.87
N ASN A 272 -17.50 15.47 8.87
CA ASN A 272 -18.01 15.68 10.23
C ASN A 272 -19.16 16.72 10.31
N GLU A 273 -19.45 17.45 9.24
CA GLU A 273 -20.52 18.46 9.23
C GLU A 273 -21.93 17.84 9.27
N HIS A 274 -22.07 16.54 8.96
CA HIS A 274 -23.37 15.85 8.90
C HIS A 274 -23.50 14.66 9.85
N ASP A 275 -22.58 14.44 10.79
CA ASP A 275 -22.55 13.24 11.67
C ASP A 275 -22.57 11.88 10.92
N PHE A 276 -22.31 11.89 9.61
CA PHE A 276 -22.20 10.69 8.78
C PHE A 276 -20.71 10.38 8.52
N PHE A 277 -20.24 9.27 9.09
CA PHE A 277 -18.91 8.75 8.82
C PHE A 277 -18.93 7.85 7.57
N VAL A 278 -17.90 7.95 6.74
CA VAL A 278 -17.73 6.98 5.65
C VAL A 278 -17.28 5.65 6.27
N PRO A 279 -18.05 4.56 6.15
CA PRO A 279 -17.67 3.26 6.66
C PRO A 279 -16.41 2.72 5.97
N VAL A 280 -15.50 2.18 6.77
CA VAL A 280 -14.27 1.53 6.30
C VAL A 280 -14.30 0.08 6.74
N VAL A 281 -13.96 -0.85 5.85
CA VAL A 281 -13.77 -2.26 6.16
C VAL A 281 -12.49 -2.79 5.52
N THR A 282 -11.83 -3.72 6.18
CA THR A 282 -10.72 -4.48 5.59
C THR A 282 -11.16 -5.91 5.33
N ILE A 283 -10.85 -6.44 4.15
CA ILE A 283 -11.06 -7.84 3.81
C ILE A 283 -9.70 -8.53 3.72
N MET A 284 -9.53 -9.59 4.53
CA MET A 284 -8.37 -10.46 4.49
C MET A 284 -8.67 -11.67 3.62
N VAL A 285 -7.87 -11.83 2.57
CA VAL A 285 -7.82 -13.06 1.78
C VAL A 285 -6.46 -13.70 2.00
N GLU A 286 -6.50 -14.90 2.55
CA GLU A 286 -5.33 -15.70 2.85
C GLU A 286 -4.32 -14.99 3.79
N GLY A 287 -3.15 -14.59 3.29
CA GLY A 287 -2.21 -13.72 4.04
C GLY A 287 -1.02 -14.41 4.71
N GLY A 288 -0.04 -13.59 5.06
CA GLY A 288 1.15 -13.96 5.83
C GLY A 288 1.35 -13.03 7.04
N LEU A 289 2.57 -12.96 7.57
CA LEU A 289 2.87 -12.09 8.72
C LEU A 289 2.57 -10.61 8.42
N ASP A 290 2.92 -10.12 7.24
CA ASP A 290 2.62 -8.74 6.84
C ASP A 290 1.09 -8.47 6.77
N SER A 291 0.30 -9.49 6.44
CA SER A 291 -1.17 -9.40 6.40
C SER A 291 -1.76 -9.40 7.82
N ILE A 292 -1.16 -10.16 8.75
CA ILE A 292 -1.53 -10.14 10.17
C ILE A 292 -1.24 -8.76 10.77
N GLU A 293 -0.07 -8.19 10.46
CA GLU A 293 0.31 -6.84 10.92
C GLU A 293 -0.65 -5.77 10.38
N ASN A 294 -1.04 -5.85 9.10
CA ASN A 294 -2.10 -5.00 8.53
C ASN A 294 -3.39 -5.03 9.36
N ILE A 295 -3.87 -6.25 9.67
CA ILE A 295 -5.12 -6.45 10.40
C ILE A 295 -5.02 -5.92 11.83
N TYR A 296 -3.87 -6.11 12.47
CA TYR A 296 -3.62 -5.58 13.81
C TYR A 296 -3.78 -4.05 13.87
N TYR A 297 -3.17 -3.32 12.92
CA TYR A 297 -3.31 -1.87 12.85
C TYR A 297 -4.75 -1.42 12.53
N ASP A 298 -5.44 -2.14 11.64
CA ASP A 298 -6.83 -1.85 11.30
C ASP A 298 -7.76 -2.05 12.51
N LEU A 299 -7.62 -3.16 13.22
CA LEU A 299 -8.40 -3.44 14.42
C LEU A 299 -8.14 -2.40 15.53
N ARG A 300 -6.88 -2.02 15.76
CA ARG A 300 -6.54 -0.93 16.70
C ARG A 300 -7.14 0.42 16.32
N SER A 301 -7.42 0.62 15.04
CA SER A 301 -8.06 1.83 14.52
C SER A 301 -9.59 1.72 14.45
N ASN A 302 -10.17 0.70 15.07
CA ASN A 302 -11.60 0.35 15.04
C ASN A 302 -12.15 0.11 13.62
N ILE A 303 -11.31 -0.38 12.70
CA ILE A 303 -11.74 -0.79 11.37
C ILE A 303 -12.14 -2.28 11.44
N PRO A 304 -13.40 -2.64 11.13
CA PRO A 304 -13.82 -4.03 11.08
C PRO A 304 -13.07 -4.81 10.00
N VAL A 305 -12.74 -6.06 10.31
CA VAL A 305 -12.02 -6.97 9.41
C VAL A 305 -12.89 -8.18 9.07
N ILE A 306 -13.08 -8.43 7.78
CA ILE A 306 -13.74 -9.61 7.23
C ILE A 306 -12.66 -10.61 6.81
N ILE A 307 -12.69 -11.82 7.37
CA ILE A 307 -11.74 -12.88 7.02
C ILE A 307 -12.44 -13.90 6.14
N ILE A 308 -11.85 -14.21 4.97
CA ILE A 308 -12.42 -15.18 4.03
C ILE A 308 -11.95 -16.59 4.42
N ASP A 309 -12.84 -17.37 5.03
CA ASP A 309 -12.57 -18.76 5.39
C ASP A 309 -12.27 -19.64 4.17
N GLY A 310 -11.33 -20.58 4.30
CA GLY A 310 -10.90 -21.46 3.23
C GLY A 310 -10.02 -20.79 2.16
N SER A 311 -9.62 -19.53 2.38
CA SER A 311 -8.69 -18.84 1.48
C SER A 311 -7.22 -19.20 1.74
N GLY A 312 -6.90 -19.80 2.88
CA GLY A 312 -5.57 -20.35 3.20
C GLY A 312 -4.77 -19.57 4.25
N ARG A 313 -3.64 -20.15 4.66
CA ARG A 313 -2.61 -19.56 5.54
C ARG A 313 -3.19 -18.82 6.77
N ALA A 314 -2.96 -17.51 6.87
CA ALA A 314 -3.31 -16.72 8.05
C ALA A 314 -4.83 -16.56 8.21
N ALA A 315 -5.59 -16.44 7.11
CA ALA A 315 -7.05 -16.42 7.16
C ALA A 315 -7.60 -17.70 7.79
N ASP A 316 -7.19 -18.87 7.32
CA ASP A 316 -7.63 -20.17 7.88
C ASP A 316 -7.11 -20.41 9.31
N PHE A 317 -6.00 -19.77 9.70
CA PHE A 317 -5.54 -19.79 11.08
C PHE A 317 -6.51 -19.00 11.97
N PHE A 318 -6.86 -17.77 11.59
CA PHE A 318 -7.79 -16.95 12.35
C PHE A 318 -9.20 -17.54 12.38
N THR A 319 -9.71 -18.07 11.27
CA THR A 319 -11.06 -18.65 11.25
C THR A 319 -11.16 -19.85 12.18
N ARG A 320 -10.18 -20.76 12.14
CA ARG A 320 -10.11 -21.90 13.08
C ARG A 320 -9.95 -21.45 14.53
N TRP A 321 -9.12 -20.45 14.78
CA TRP A 321 -8.97 -19.89 16.13
C TRP A 321 -10.28 -19.29 16.65
N LEU A 322 -10.97 -18.48 15.84
CA LEU A 322 -12.26 -17.88 16.20
C LEU A 322 -13.38 -18.92 16.41
N LEU A 323 -13.38 -20.01 15.64
CA LEU A 323 -14.31 -21.11 15.86
C LEU A 323 -14.00 -21.82 17.17
N TRP A 324 -12.72 -22.12 17.43
CA TRP A 324 -12.30 -22.76 18.68
C TRP A 324 -12.61 -21.92 19.92
N THR A 325 -12.41 -20.60 19.87
CA THR A 325 -12.77 -19.71 20.99
C THR A 325 -14.27 -19.61 21.20
N LYS A 326 -15.07 -19.67 20.13
CA LYS A 326 -16.54 -19.69 20.26
C LYS A 326 -17.04 -20.99 20.87
N ASP A 327 -16.43 -22.12 20.49
CA ASP A 327 -16.73 -23.40 21.11
C ASP A 327 -16.34 -23.39 22.59
N LEU A 328 -15.20 -22.76 22.94
CA LEU A 328 -14.84 -22.52 24.34
C LEU A 328 -15.86 -21.62 25.05
N ASP A 329 -16.36 -20.53 24.46
CA ASP A 329 -17.38 -19.69 25.10
C ASP A 329 -18.71 -20.44 25.30
N ASN A 330 -19.10 -21.28 24.33
CA ASN A 330 -20.28 -22.15 24.43
C ASN A 330 -20.09 -23.26 25.48
N ASP A 331 -18.86 -23.74 25.65
CA ASP A 331 -18.48 -24.71 26.69
C ASP A 331 -18.31 -24.03 28.05
N VAL A 332 -17.93 -22.74 28.12
CA VAL A 332 -17.80 -21.94 29.36
C VAL A 332 -19.15 -21.53 29.93
N GLU A 333 -20.19 -21.33 29.10
CA GLU A 333 -21.58 -21.34 29.59
C GLU A 333 -22.00 -22.69 30.20
N ASN A 334 -21.23 -23.77 29.97
CA ASN A 334 -21.45 -25.10 30.55
C ASN A 334 -20.37 -25.63 31.51
N GLN A 335 -19.24 -24.94 31.73
CA GLN A 335 -18.29 -25.20 32.82
C GLN A 335 -17.13 -24.19 32.84
N ASP A 336 -16.85 -23.66 34.03
CA ASP A 336 -15.78 -22.72 34.38
C ASP A 336 -14.40 -23.08 33.77
N ILE A 337 -13.95 -22.33 32.76
CA ILE A 337 -12.52 -22.19 32.44
C ILE A 337 -12.22 -20.72 32.13
N VAL A 338 -11.78 -19.97 33.14
CA VAL A 338 -11.19 -18.64 32.98
C VAL A 338 -9.76 -18.83 32.47
N CYS A 339 -9.52 -18.60 31.18
CA CYS A 339 -8.17 -18.44 30.67
C CYS A 339 -7.72 -16.99 30.92
N GLN A 340 -6.80 -16.83 31.87
CA GLN A 340 -6.03 -15.61 32.07
C GLN A 340 -5.16 -15.38 30.82
N ILE A 341 -5.52 -14.39 30.01
CA ILE A 341 -4.59 -13.76 29.07
C ILE A 341 -4.19 -12.47 29.76
N GLU A 342 -2.97 -12.42 30.29
CA GLU A 342 -2.37 -11.20 30.81
C GLU A 342 -2.30 -10.17 29.69
N GLU A 343 -2.85 -8.99 29.93
CA GLU A 343 -2.81 -7.82 29.05
C GLU A 343 -1.34 -7.45 28.78
N LEU A 344 -0.89 -7.59 27.53
CA LEU A 344 0.38 -7.00 27.08
C LEU A 344 0.13 -5.53 26.74
N ASP A 345 0.08 -4.72 27.79
CA ASP A 345 -0.27 -3.29 27.75
C ASP A 345 0.94 -2.35 27.97
N ASP A 346 2.17 -2.81 27.70
CA ASP A 346 3.37 -1.97 27.81
C ASP A 346 4.07 -1.76 26.46
N GLU A 347 4.36 -0.48 26.13
CA GLU A 347 5.14 -0.07 24.94
C GLU A 347 6.53 -0.75 24.85
N ASP A 348 7.03 -1.27 25.98
CA ASP A 348 8.31 -1.97 26.06
C ASP A 348 8.26 -3.40 25.48
N ASP A 349 7.11 -4.08 25.48
CA ASP A 349 6.96 -5.44 24.96
C ASP A 349 6.93 -5.48 23.42
N ILE A 350 6.40 -4.41 22.81
CA ILE A 350 6.45 -4.20 21.36
C ILE A 350 7.91 -3.98 20.92
N LYS A 351 8.68 -3.22 21.70
CA LYS A 351 10.12 -3.04 21.50
C LYS A 351 10.88 -4.36 21.64
N GLN A 352 10.53 -5.17 22.63
CA GLN A 352 11.15 -6.49 22.84
C GLN A 352 10.85 -7.47 21.70
N CYS A 353 9.64 -7.43 21.12
CA CYS A 353 9.30 -8.18 19.90
C CYS A 353 10.06 -7.69 18.66
N GLN A 354 10.28 -6.38 18.54
CA GLN A 354 11.09 -5.79 17.46
C GLN A 354 12.58 -6.13 17.60
N ASP A 355 13.09 -6.21 18.83
CA ASP A 355 14.47 -6.60 19.12
C ASP A 355 14.71 -8.12 19.02
N MET A 356 13.66 -8.94 19.20
CA MET A 356 13.73 -10.38 18.89
C MET A 356 13.83 -10.65 17.38
N ARG A 357 13.35 -9.75 16.51
CA ARG A 357 13.56 -9.85 15.05
C ARG A 357 15.00 -9.55 14.63
N THR A 358 15.79 -8.82 15.43
CA THR A 358 17.17 -8.44 15.09
C THR A 358 18.22 -9.43 15.60
N ASN A 359 17.90 -10.23 16.62
CA ASN A 359 18.86 -11.13 17.27
C ASN A 359 18.87 -12.59 16.82
N ASN A 360 18.06 -12.99 15.83
CA ASN A 360 18.07 -14.38 15.36
C ASN A 360 19.21 -14.63 14.35
N THR A 361 20.45 -14.63 14.86
CA THR A 361 21.58 -15.26 14.18
C THR A 361 21.86 -16.61 14.81
N ASN A 362 21.89 -17.63 13.95
CA ASN A 362 22.44 -18.98 14.10
C ASN A 362 21.54 -20.16 14.49
N PRO A 363 21.90 -21.37 13.98
CA PRO A 363 20.98 -22.18 13.19
C PRO A 363 20.62 -23.53 13.83
N ALA A 364 19.64 -24.20 13.21
CA ALA A 364 19.44 -25.64 13.24
C ALA A 364 19.29 -26.28 14.64
N VAL A 365 18.05 -26.32 15.15
CA VAL A 365 17.58 -27.48 15.92
C VAL A 365 16.16 -27.79 15.46
N SER A 366 15.99 -28.88 14.72
CA SER A 366 14.68 -29.46 14.42
C SER A 366 14.11 -30.08 15.71
N PRO A 367 12.90 -29.71 16.17
CA PRO A 367 12.22 -30.50 17.17
C PRO A 367 11.62 -31.72 16.48
N GLN A 368 12.15 -32.91 16.77
CA GLN A 368 11.45 -34.15 16.48
C GLN A 368 10.17 -34.19 17.33
N LEU A 369 9.01 -34.10 16.67
CA LEU A 369 7.72 -34.48 17.24
C LEU A 369 7.70 -36.01 17.35
N ASN A 370 7.95 -36.52 18.56
CA ASN A 370 7.56 -37.88 18.90
C ASN A 370 6.04 -37.92 19.06
N VAL A 371 5.41 -38.69 18.19
CA VAL A 371 4.03 -39.15 18.33
C VAL A 371 4.08 -40.42 19.17
N GLU A 372 3.51 -40.36 20.37
CA GLU A 372 2.87 -41.50 21.04
C GLU A 372 1.52 -41.06 21.59
#